data_AF-Q12SD7-F1
#
_entry.id   AF-Q12SD7-F1
#
_cell.length_a   1.000
_cell.length_b   1.000
_cell.length_c   1.000
_cell.angle_alpha   90.00
_cell.angle_beta   90.00
_cell.angle_gamma   90.00
#
_symmetry.space_group_name_H-M   'P 1'
#
loop_
_entity.id
_entity.type
_entity.pdbx_description
1 polymer ?
#
loop_
_entity_poly.entity_id
_entity_poly.type
_entity_poly.pdbx_seq_one_letter_code
_entity_poly.pdbx_strand_id
1 'polypeptide(L)'
;MILSWQVLHRWLALIIGLQLLLWIVSGLALNLIPSSVFNTELHRKPIETSAISLVNPGQTKLASLSTLAAKLMDKHLVSIELTLLFDEPMYQVQLIDKGQLDGPHLAYYWAKDLNPVSLSLDNLSLLARNSYQANAENATSPASFAKPLLLPTEESGFQTQAPVYLVAVNDEAQTRIYLNGASGEVLAHKNSRSTIKQWLFMLHFMDYAPENGLTFNHLWIQIIALFSLLLGVSGTALVIKRLYQGHYSLKSPFSRWFGLSRQAASAQVIRVFDKQNTPLSRLSLESGALLTSLNHPKERIKTQCGGGGSCGLCMVRFMDTAPKPQEADIAKISRRKLEQGYRLSCQHDAADCQTLAPQQTEINIALTTRGQLNTWCD
;
A
#
# COMPACT_ATOMS: atom_id res chain seq x y z
N MET A 1 7.62 29.29 -0.88
CA MET A 1 6.47 29.13 -1.80
C MET A 1 5.54 28.11 -1.15
N ILE A 2 4.46 28.55 -0.51
CA ILE A 2 3.53 27.63 0.18
C ILE A 2 2.79 26.84 -0.91
N LEU A 3 2.95 25.52 -0.93
CA LEU A 3 2.29 24.65 -1.91
C LEU A 3 0.79 24.68 -1.63
N SER A 4 -0.04 25.02 -2.63
CA SER A 4 -1.49 25.05 -2.41
C SER A 4 -2.02 23.67 -2.05
N TRP A 5 -3.00 23.60 -1.15
CA TRP A 5 -3.63 22.34 -0.73
C TRP A 5 -4.12 21.48 -1.90
N GLN A 6 -4.52 22.12 -3.01
CA GLN A 6 -4.94 21.45 -4.24
C GLN A 6 -3.81 20.74 -4.97
N VAL A 7 -2.64 21.38 -5.05
CA VAL A 7 -1.46 20.79 -5.69
C VAL A 7 -0.92 19.63 -4.84
N LEU A 8 -0.84 19.83 -3.53
CA LEU A 8 -0.46 18.78 -2.59
C LEU A 8 -1.39 17.56 -2.71
N HIS A 9 -2.70 17.77 -2.60
CA HIS A 9 -3.69 16.71 -2.68
C HIS A 9 -3.61 15.94 -4.01
N ARG A 10 -3.45 16.64 -5.14
CA ARG A 10 -3.37 16.01 -6.47
C ARG A 10 -2.17 15.06 -6.58
N TRP A 11 -1.00 15.46 -6.09
CA TRP A 11 0.19 14.62 -6.14
C TRP A 11 0.13 13.46 -5.15
N LEU A 12 -0.35 13.71 -3.92
CA LEU A 12 -0.61 12.65 -2.94
C LEU A 12 -1.60 11.63 -3.50
N ALA A 13 -2.68 12.07 -4.14
CA ALA A 13 -3.70 11.20 -4.72
C ALA A 13 -3.14 10.33 -5.86
N LEU A 14 -2.22 10.85 -6.66
CA LEU A 14 -1.58 10.08 -7.73
C LEU A 14 -0.68 8.98 -7.16
N ILE A 15 0.21 9.34 -6.23
CA ILE A 15 1.20 8.41 -5.65
C ILE A 15 0.48 7.34 -4.82
N ILE A 16 -0.37 7.76 -3.90
CA ILE A 16 -1.10 6.86 -3.00
C ILE A 16 -2.20 6.12 -3.74
N GLY A 17 -2.86 6.74 -4.72
CA GLY A 17 -3.83 6.08 -5.57
C GLY A 17 -3.22 4.93 -6.36
N LEU A 18 -2.02 5.10 -6.92
CA LEU A 18 -1.31 4.01 -7.60
C LEU A 18 -0.98 2.85 -6.63
N GLN A 19 -0.46 3.15 -5.44
CA GLN A 19 -0.18 2.13 -4.43
C GLN A 19 -1.47 1.41 -3.98
N LEU A 20 -2.57 2.15 -3.79
CA LEU A 20 -3.88 1.59 -3.44
C LEU A 20 -4.41 0.67 -4.54
N LEU A 21 -4.21 1.02 -5.82
CA LEU A 21 -4.59 0.13 -6.93
C LEU A 21 -3.81 -1.19 -6.89
N LEU A 22 -2.49 -1.13 -6.66
CA LEU A 22 -1.68 -2.35 -6.50
C LEU A 22 -2.17 -3.18 -5.31
N TRP A 23 -2.49 -2.53 -4.19
CA TRP A 23 -3.04 -3.16 -2.99
C TRP A 23 -4.38 -3.86 -3.24
N ILE A 24 -5.30 -3.22 -3.97
CA ILE A 24 -6.61 -3.78 -4.34
C ILE A 24 -6.43 -4.97 -5.28
N VAL A 25 -5.61 -4.83 -6.33
CA VAL A 25 -5.40 -5.90 -7.32
C VAL A 25 -4.77 -7.13 -6.67
N SER A 26 -3.75 -6.95 -5.83
CA SER A 26 -3.11 -8.06 -5.12
C SER A 26 -4.05 -8.71 -4.10
N GLY A 27 -4.80 -7.91 -3.34
CA GLY A 27 -5.78 -8.40 -2.38
C GLY A 27 -6.93 -9.15 -3.04
N LEU A 28 -7.42 -8.64 -4.17
CA LEU A 28 -8.45 -9.30 -4.97
C LEU A 28 -7.95 -10.64 -5.51
N ALA A 29 -6.73 -10.69 -6.04
CA ALA A 29 -6.11 -11.93 -6.49
C ALA A 29 -5.99 -12.97 -5.35
N LEU A 30 -5.56 -12.55 -4.15
CA LEU A 30 -5.46 -13.44 -2.99
C LEU A 30 -6.82 -14.00 -2.53
N ASN A 31 -7.92 -13.28 -2.75
CA ASN A 31 -9.26 -13.72 -2.36
C ASN A 31 -9.99 -14.52 -3.45
N LEU A 32 -9.69 -14.27 -4.73
CA LEU A 32 -10.33 -14.97 -5.85
C LEU A 32 -9.60 -16.23 -6.27
N ILE A 33 -8.28 -16.31 -6.06
CA ILE A 33 -7.49 -17.50 -6.41
C ILE A 33 -7.65 -18.54 -5.29
N PRO A 34 -8.11 -19.77 -5.59
CA PRO A 34 -8.28 -20.81 -4.59
C PRO A 34 -6.99 -21.10 -3.82
N SER A 35 -7.11 -21.34 -2.51
CA SER A 35 -5.96 -21.68 -1.65
C SER A 35 -5.22 -22.94 -2.10
N SER A 36 -5.92 -23.87 -2.76
CA SER A 36 -5.32 -25.07 -3.36
C SER A 36 -4.28 -24.75 -4.43
N VAL A 37 -4.45 -23.67 -5.18
CA VAL A 37 -3.48 -23.22 -6.19
C VAL A 37 -2.17 -22.77 -5.53
N PHE A 38 -2.27 -22.12 -4.38
CA PHE A 38 -1.13 -21.64 -3.60
C PHE A 38 -0.59 -22.64 -2.58
N ASN A 39 -1.14 -23.85 -2.54
CA ASN A 39 -0.74 -24.84 -1.55
C ASN A 39 0.64 -25.40 -1.92
N THR A 40 1.62 -25.06 -1.09
CA THR A 40 3.01 -25.53 -1.17
C THR A 40 3.18 -26.97 -0.70
N GLU A 41 2.27 -27.44 0.13
CA GLU A 41 2.35 -28.74 0.79
C GLU A 41 1.81 -29.88 -0.07
N LEU A 42 1.29 -29.59 -1.27
CA LEU A 42 0.78 -30.62 -2.20
C LEU A 42 1.81 -31.71 -2.51
N HIS A 43 3.11 -31.35 -2.51
CA HIS A 43 4.21 -32.28 -2.77
C HIS A 43 4.97 -32.65 -1.49
N ARG A 44 4.51 -32.25 -0.30
CA ARG A 44 5.16 -32.59 0.96
C ARG A 44 4.51 -33.85 1.51
N LYS A 45 5.31 -34.90 1.65
CA LYS A 45 4.95 -36.07 2.43
C LYS A 45 5.13 -35.73 3.92
N PRO A 46 4.12 -35.93 4.79
CA PRO A 46 4.31 -35.88 6.22
C PRO A 46 5.39 -36.90 6.59
N ILE A 47 6.47 -36.44 7.22
CA ILE A 47 7.46 -37.36 7.79
C ILE A 47 6.81 -37.92 9.05
N GLU A 48 6.41 -39.17 9.03
CA GLU A 48 6.00 -39.87 10.25
C GLU A 48 7.20 -39.90 11.19
N THR A 49 7.12 -39.17 12.29
CA THR A 49 8.04 -39.30 13.42
C THR A 49 7.83 -40.70 13.97
N SER A 50 8.61 -41.64 13.46
CA SER A 50 8.68 -42.99 14.01
C SER A 50 9.06 -42.83 15.48
N ALA A 51 8.20 -43.33 16.38
CA ALA A 51 8.47 -43.31 17.80
C ALA A 51 9.88 -43.86 18.04
N ILE A 52 10.68 -43.15 18.85
CA ILE A 52 12.05 -43.52 19.19
C ILE A 52 12.03 -44.92 19.80
N SER A 53 12.27 -45.94 18.99
CA SER A 53 12.69 -47.24 19.48
C SER A 53 14.17 -47.09 19.74
N LEU A 54 14.53 -46.77 20.97
CA LEU A 54 15.93 -46.81 21.42
C LEU A 54 16.46 -48.20 21.10
N VAL A 55 17.20 -48.33 20.01
CA VAL A 55 17.97 -49.53 19.70
C VAL A 55 18.93 -49.72 20.87
N ASN A 56 18.70 -50.81 21.61
CA ASN A 56 19.48 -51.33 22.74
C ASN A 56 20.43 -50.31 23.42
N PRO A 57 20.07 -49.74 24.59
CA PRO A 57 20.86 -48.72 25.30
C PRO A 57 22.30 -49.13 25.71
N GLY A 58 22.74 -50.36 25.40
CA GLY A 58 24.08 -50.86 25.65
C GLY A 58 25.07 -50.80 24.48
N GLN A 59 24.65 -50.43 23.26
CA GLN A 59 25.55 -50.48 22.07
C GLN A 59 26.07 -49.11 21.61
N THR A 60 25.38 -48.01 21.92
CA THR A 60 25.80 -46.66 21.56
C THR A 60 26.41 -45.95 22.76
N LYS A 61 27.74 -45.80 22.76
CA LYS A 61 28.46 -45.01 23.78
C LYS A 61 28.10 -43.53 23.61
N LEU A 62 27.29 -43.01 24.52
CA LEU A 62 26.98 -41.59 24.61
C LEU A 62 28.09 -40.86 25.37
N ALA A 63 28.51 -39.71 24.86
CA ALA A 63 29.42 -38.81 25.54
C ALA A 63 28.71 -38.17 26.76
N SER A 64 29.48 -37.86 27.80
CA SER A 64 28.91 -37.31 29.03
C SER A 64 28.42 -35.87 28.86
N LEU A 65 27.22 -35.58 29.38
CA LEU A 65 26.64 -34.24 29.38
C LEU A 65 27.52 -33.21 30.11
N SER A 66 28.32 -33.63 31.09
CA SER A 66 29.32 -32.78 31.75
C SER A 66 30.38 -32.24 30.79
N THR A 67 30.79 -33.05 29.79
CA THR A 67 31.75 -32.66 28.76
C THR A 67 31.12 -31.68 27.77
N LEU A 68 29.84 -31.89 27.43
CA LEU A 68 29.08 -30.95 26.61
C LEU A 68 28.88 -29.61 27.32
N ALA A 69 28.50 -29.63 28.60
CA ALA A 69 28.36 -28.42 29.42
C ALA A 69 29.68 -27.65 29.56
N ALA A 70 30.80 -28.35 29.74
CA ALA A 70 32.13 -27.73 29.78
C ALA A 70 32.51 -27.07 28.44
N LYS A 71 32.16 -27.69 27.31
CA LYS A 71 32.38 -27.15 25.95
C LYS A 71 31.56 -25.88 25.67
N LEU A 72 30.43 -25.70 26.36
CA LEU A 72 29.48 -24.61 26.16
C LEU A 72 29.42 -23.64 27.36
N MET A 73 30.48 -23.59 28.17
CA MET A 73 30.54 -22.81 29.41
C MET A 73 30.44 -21.29 29.20
N ASP A 74 30.75 -20.82 28.00
CA ASP A 74 30.61 -19.45 27.52
C ASP A 74 29.16 -19.08 27.14
N LYS A 75 28.26 -20.07 27.03
CA LYS A 75 26.85 -19.89 26.69
C LYS A 75 25.93 -20.23 27.87
N HIS A 76 24.69 -19.76 27.83
CA HIS A 76 23.66 -20.17 28.78
C HIS A 76 22.82 -21.30 28.17
N LEU A 77 22.93 -22.49 28.75
CA LEU A 77 22.16 -23.68 28.37
C LEU A 77 20.72 -23.57 28.89
N VAL A 78 19.75 -23.68 27.99
CA VAL A 78 18.32 -23.65 28.31
C VAL A 78 17.75 -25.07 28.39
N SER A 79 18.00 -25.89 27.38
CA SER A 79 17.55 -27.29 27.33
C SER A 79 18.50 -28.15 26.50
N ILE A 80 18.51 -29.45 26.80
CA ILE A 80 19.18 -30.49 26.00
C ILE A 80 18.15 -31.59 25.76
N GLU A 81 17.91 -31.91 24.49
CA GLU A 81 17.05 -33.01 24.07
C GLU A 81 17.88 -34.03 23.28
N LEU A 82 17.70 -35.31 23.59
CA LEU A 82 18.29 -36.40 22.80
C LEU A 82 17.30 -36.81 21.72
N THR A 83 17.74 -36.71 20.47
CA THR A 83 16.96 -37.12 19.28
C THR A 83 17.78 -38.09 18.42
N LEU A 84 17.15 -38.68 17.42
CA LEU A 84 17.78 -39.55 16.44
C LEU A 84 17.73 -38.91 15.06
N LEU A 85 18.85 -38.97 14.34
CA LEU A 85 18.94 -38.57 12.93
C LEU A 85 19.66 -39.68 12.18
N PHE A 86 18.95 -40.36 11.27
CA PHE A 86 19.44 -41.60 10.61
C PHE A 86 19.89 -42.69 11.58
N ASP A 87 19.11 -42.94 12.63
CA ASP A 87 19.42 -43.89 13.71
C ASP A 87 20.70 -43.55 14.51
N GLU A 88 21.33 -42.40 14.26
CA GLU A 88 22.44 -41.88 15.07
C GLU A 88 21.92 -40.91 16.14
N PRO A 89 22.32 -41.08 17.41
CA PRO A 89 21.89 -40.21 18.50
C PRO A 89 22.56 -38.83 18.40
N MET A 90 21.74 -37.78 18.55
CA MET A 90 22.11 -36.38 18.43
C MET A 90 21.53 -35.58 19.61
N TYR A 91 22.33 -34.70 20.20
CA TYR A 91 21.87 -33.70 21.16
C TYR A 91 21.42 -32.43 20.43
N GLN A 92 20.15 -32.07 20.61
CA GLN A 92 19.61 -30.76 20.29
C GLN A 92 19.73 -29.88 21.53
N VAL A 93 20.47 -28.78 21.42
CA VAL A 93 20.80 -27.91 22.55
C VAL A 93 20.25 -26.52 22.28
N GLN A 94 19.44 -26.00 23.19
CA GLN A 94 18.97 -24.62 23.14
C GLN A 94 19.88 -23.73 23.97
N LEU A 95 20.44 -22.69 23.33
CA LEU A 95 21.52 -21.86 23.85
C LEU A 95 21.16 -20.37 23.77
N ILE A 96 21.60 -19.59 24.74
CA ILE A 96 21.62 -18.12 24.69
C ILE A 96 23.08 -17.67 24.81
N ASP A 97 23.55 -16.86 23.87
CA ASP A 97 24.91 -16.32 23.91
C ASP A 97 25.03 -15.23 24.98
N LYS A 98 26.05 -15.34 25.83
CA LYS A 98 26.27 -14.36 26.92
C LYS A 98 26.63 -13.00 26.30
N GLY A 99 25.75 -12.02 26.47
CA GLY A 99 25.96 -10.65 26.00
C GLY A 99 25.36 -10.33 24.63
N GLN A 100 24.67 -11.28 23.99
CA GLN A 100 23.92 -11.04 22.76
C GLN A 100 22.42 -10.85 23.10
N LEU A 101 21.79 -9.85 22.47
CA LEU A 101 20.36 -9.56 22.63
C LEU A 101 19.46 -10.48 21.79
N ASP A 102 20.06 -11.29 20.92
CA ASP A 102 19.34 -12.28 20.13
C ASP A 102 18.89 -13.42 21.04
N GLY A 103 17.63 -13.82 20.89
CA GLY A 103 17.01 -14.86 21.72
C GLY A 103 17.67 -16.24 21.62
N PRO A 104 17.09 -17.26 22.24
CA PRO A 104 17.65 -18.60 22.23
C PRO A 104 17.76 -19.18 20.81
N HIS A 105 18.89 -19.80 20.49
CA HIS A 105 19.12 -20.52 19.23
C HIS A 105 19.38 -22.02 19.48
N LEU A 106 19.20 -22.82 18.42
CA LEU A 106 19.42 -24.27 18.48
C LEU A 106 20.79 -24.63 17.88
N ALA A 107 21.53 -25.47 18.60
CA ALA A 107 22.75 -26.11 18.14
C ALA A 107 22.62 -27.63 18.21
N TYR A 108 23.30 -28.33 17.31
CA TYR A 108 23.17 -29.78 17.14
C TYR A 108 24.54 -30.45 17.22
N TYR A 109 24.66 -31.47 18.08
CA TYR A 109 25.89 -32.21 18.31
C TYR A 109 25.65 -33.71 18.26
N TRP A 110 26.54 -34.47 17.63
CA TRP A 110 26.46 -35.93 17.69
C TRP A 110 26.68 -36.41 19.12
N ALA A 111 25.82 -37.31 19.62
CA ALA A 111 25.89 -37.73 21.01
C ALA A 111 27.09 -38.64 21.31
N LYS A 112 27.74 -39.20 20.29
CA LYS A 112 28.91 -40.10 20.42
C LYS A 112 30.22 -39.35 20.74
N ASP A 113 30.44 -38.20 20.12
CA ASP A 113 31.71 -37.48 20.12
C ASP A 113 31.59 -35.97 20.41
N LEU A 114 30.36 -35.46 20.52
CA LEU A 114 30.04 -34.04 20.73
C LEU A 114 30.56 -33.11 19.63
N ASN A 115 30.84 -33.65 18.44
CA ASN A 115 31.17 -32.82 17.27
C ASN A 115 29.90 -32.17 16.72
N PRO A 116 30.00 -30.93 16.18
CA PRO A 116 28.86 -30.29 15.51
C PRO A 116 28.32 -31.18 14.39
N VAL A 117 27.00 -31.26 14.29
CA VAL A 117 26.37 -32.10 13.27
C VAL A 117 26.56 -31.44 11.90
N SER A 118 27.03 -32.24 10.95
CA SER A 118 27.20 -31.85 9.56
C SER A 118 26.72 -33.00 8.68
N LEU A 119 25.63 -32.77 7.95
CA LEU A 119 25.07 -33.76 7.03
C LEU A 119 25.83 -33.79 5.71
N SER A 120 26.04 -34.99 5.17
CA SER A 120 26.56 -35.17 3.82
C SER A 120 25.53 -34.74 2.76
N LEU A 121 26.01 -34.39 1.56
CA LEU A 121 25.12 -34.08 0.43
C LEU A 121 24.21 -35.26 0.06
N ASP A 122 24.66 -36.50 0.28
CA ASP A 122 23.86 -37.70 0.04
C ASP A 122 22.73 -37.83 1.07
N ASN A 123 23.00 -37.57 2.35
CA ASN A 123 21.99 -37.56 3.41
C ASN A 123 20.91 -36.49 3.13
N LEU A 124 21.33 -35.29 2.73
CA LEU A 124 20.41 -34.20 2.35
C LEU A 124 19.57 -34.57 1.13
N SER A 125 20.17 -35.22 0.13
CA SER A 125 19.45 -35.71 -1.04
C SER A 125 18.41 -36.77 -0.67
N LEU A 126 18.74 -37.66 0.27
CA LEU A 126 17.83 -38.68 0.79
C LEU A 126 16.64 -38.05 1.54
N LEU A 127 16.90 -37.05 2.41
CA LEU A 127 15.85 -36.33 3.12
C LEU A 127 14.88 -35.64 2.16
N ALA A 128 15.40 -34.92 1.15
CA ALA A 128 14.57 -34.26 0.14
C ALA A 128 13.71 -35.26 -0.66
N ARG A 129 14.26 -36.42 -1.02
CA ARG A 129 13.51 -37.46 -1.73
C ARG A 129 12.41 -38.06 -0.85
N ASN A 130 12.70 -38.31 0.41
CA ASN A 130 11.74 -38.90 1.35
C ASN A 130 10.62 -37.92 1.75
N SER A 131 10.89 -36.61 1.71
CA SER A 131 9.90 -35.57 1.99
C SER A 131 9.04 -35.22 0.78
N TYR A 132 9.43 -35.64 -0.42
CA TYR A 132 8.72 -35.33 -1.66
C TYR A 132 7.71 -36.42 -2.03
N GLN A 133 6.48 -36.02 -2.33
CA GLN A 133 5.47 -36.87 -2.96
C GLN A 133 5.16 -36.33 -4.35
N ALA A 134 5.38 -37.16 -5.37
CA ALA A 134 5.02 -36.84 -6.74
C ALA A 134 3.49 -36.74 -6.88
N ASN A 135 3.03 -35.77 -7.68
CA ASN A 135 1.60 -35.59 -7.92
C ASN A 135 1.07 -36.81 -8.71
N ALA A 136 0.11 -37.53 -8.13
CA ALA A 136 -0.33 -38.84 -8.62
C ALA A 136 -0.98 -38.78 -10.02
N GLU A 137 -1.45 -37.61 -10.44
CA GLU A 137 -2.23 -37.47 -11.68
C GLU A 137 -1.40 -37.51 -12.97
N ASN A 138 -0.08 -37.27 -12.95
CA ASN A 138 0.73 -37.17 -14.18
C ASN A 138 2.17 -37.74 -14.09
N ALA A 139 2.54 -38.47 -13.03
CA ALA A 139 3.91 -38.95 -12.86
C ALA A 139 4.24 -40.13 -13.80
N THR A 140 4.75 -39.83 -15.00
CA THR A 140 5.25 -40.83 -15.98
C THR A 140 6.70 -41.25 -15.74
N SER A 141 7.41 -40.64 -14.79
CA SER A 141 8.78 -41.00 -14.39
C SER A 141 9.07 -40.50 -12.97
N PRO A 142 9.98 -41.17 -12.22
CA PRO A 142 10.42 -40.66 -10.93
C PRO A 142 11.05 -39.27 -11.09
N ALA A 143 10.67 -38.33 -10.22
CA ALA A 143 11.19 -36.97 -10.27
C ALA A 143 12.72 -36.98 -10.10
N SER A 144 13.43 -36.20 -10.93
CA SER A 144 14.88 -36.05 -10.81
C SER A 144 15.21 -34.92 -9.84
N PHE A 145 16.24 -35.11 -9.02
CA PHE A 145 16.66 -34.15 -7.98
C PHE A 145 18.05 -33.62 -8.30
N ALA A 146 18.21 -32.29 -8.25
CA ALA A 146 19.51 -31.65 -8.34
C ALA A 146 20.34 -31.94 -7.08
N LYS A 147 21.66 -31.71 -7.16
CA LYS A 147 22.53 -31.79 -5.98
C LYS A 147 22.15 -30.68 -4.97
N PRO A 148 22.23 -30.95 -3.66
CA PRO A 148 21.98 -29.91 -2.66
C PRO A 148 22.95 -28.75 -2.82
N LEU A 149 22.39 -27.53 -2.85
CA LEU A 149 23.11 -26.28 -2.96
C LEU A 149 23.04 -25.55 -1.61
N LEU A 150 24.19 -25.18 -1.05
CA LEU A 150 24.24 -24.34 0.13
C LEU A 150 23.78 -22.92 -0.23
N LEU A 151 22.78 -22.41 0.47
CA LEU A 151 22.33 -21.03 0.33
C LEU A 151 23.11 -20.12 1.29
N PRO A 152 23.50 -18.90 0.86
CA PRO A 152 23.94 -17.86 1.78
C PRO A 152 22.88 -17.61 2.85
N THR A 153 23.30 -17.39 4.10
CA THR A 153 22.39 -17.19 5.24
C THR A 153 21.34 -16.10 4.96
N GLU A 154 21.77 -14.98 4.37
CA GLU A 154 20.94 -13.83 4.00
C GLU A 154 19.86 -14.16 2.94
N GLU A 155 20.12 -15.15 2.08
CA GLU A 155 19.21 -15.53 0.99
C GLU A 155 18.25 -16.65 1.38
N SER A 156 18.53 -17.33 2.50
CA SER A 156 17.73 -18.48 2.94
C SER A 156 16.31 -18.08 3.35
N GLY A 157 16.15 -16.91 3.96
CA GLY A 157 14.89 -16.46 4.53
C GLY A 157 14.36 -17.40 5.61
N PHE A 158 15.20 -18.14 6.34
CA PHE A 158 14.81 -18.95 7.49
C PHE A 158 15.56 -18.49 8.74
N GLN A 159 14.87 -18.46 9.88
CA GLN A 159 15.48 -18.12 11.16
C GLN A 159 16.25 -19.31 11.73
N THR A 160 17.40 -19.61 11.14
CA THR A 160 18.29 -20.66 11.63
C THR A 160 19.75 -20.25 11.48
N GLN A 161 20.56 -20.61 12.47
CA GLN A 161 22.01 -20.47 12.40
C GLN A 161 22.68 -21.64 11.67
N ALA A 162 21.92 -22.70 11.38
CA ALA A 162 22.42 -23.84 10.63
C ALA A 162 22.51 -23.51 9.13
N PRO A 163 23.47 -24.11 8.40
CA PRO A 163 23.53 -24.00 6.95
C PRO A 163 22.22 -24.47 6.30
N VAL A 164 21.61 -23.65 5.44
CA VAL A 164 20.38 -24.00 4.72
C VAL A 164 20.73 -24.54 3.34
N TYR A 165 20.25 -25.73 3.02
CA TYR A 165 20.45 -26.35 1.71
C TYR A 165 19.17 -26.34 0.89
N LEU A 166 19.31 -26.05 -0.41
CA LEU A 166 18.27 -26.12 -1.40
C LEU A 166 18.45 -27.36 -2.28
N VAL A 167 17.40 -28.16 -2.42
CA VAL A 167 17.32 -29.24 -3.41
C VAL A 167 16.22 -28.90 -4.42
N ALA A 168 16.60 -28.68 -5.67
CA ALA A 168 15.64 -28.45 -6.76
C ALA A 168 15.14 -29.78 -7.32
N VAL A 169 13.82 -29.88 -7.49
CA VAL A 169 13.15 -31.02 -8.11
C VAL A 169 12.83 -30.65 -9.55
N ASN A 170 13.15 -31.53 -10.50
CA ASN A 170 12.80 -31.37 -11.89
C ASN A 170 11.36 -31.84 -12.13
N ASP A 171 10.40 -31.05 -11.66
CA ASP A 171 8.97 -31.22 -11.90
C ASP A 171 8.37 -29.98 -12.59
N GLU A 172 7.15 -30.11 -13.11
CA GLU A 172 6.43 -29.00 -13.78
C GLU A 172 6.24 -27.79 -12.85
N ALA A 173 6.08 -28.05 -11.55
CA ALA A 173 5.87 -27.01 -10.54
C ALA A 173 7.14 -26.23 -10.18
N GLN A 174 8.33 -26.70 -10.59
CA GLN A 174 9.63 -26.19 -10.16
C GLN A 174 9.78 -26.20 -8.63
N THR A 175 9.53 -27.36 -8.02
CA THR A 175 9.59 -27.56 -6.58
C THR A 175 11.03 -27.42 -6.07
N ARG A 176 11.16 -26.73 -4.93
CA ARG A 176 12.38 -26.36 -4.23
C ARG A 176 12.22 -26.78 -2.77
N ILE A 177 13.07 -27.68 -2.31
CA ILE A 177 13.01 -28.23 -0.96
C ILE A 177 14.14 -27.60 -0.14
N TYR A 178 13.79 -26.99 0.97
CA TYR A 178 14.73 -26.34 1.88
C TYR A 178 14.97 -27.23 3.09
N LEU A 179 16.25 -27.49 3.39
CA LEU A 179 16.70 -28.39 4.43
C LEU A 179 17.61 -27.66 5.40
N ASN A 180 17.43 -27.95 6.69
CA ASN A 180 18.39 -27.56 7.72
C ASN A 180 19.57 -28.55 7.70
N GLY A 181 20.77 -28.05 7.42
CA GLY A 181 21.98 -28.85 7.28
C GLY A 181 22.52 -29.46 8.56
N ALA A 182 22.04 -29.01 9.72
CA ALA A 182 22.44 -29.53 11.03
C ALA A 182 21.38 -30.47 11.62
N SER A 183 20.09 -30.13 11.55
CA SER A 183 19.02 -30.97 12.13
C SER A 183 18.45 -32.02 11.17
N GLY A 184 18.65 -31.85 9.86
CA GLY A 184 17.97 -32.65 8.84
C GLY A 184 16.49 -32.31 8.66
N GLU A 185 16.00 -31.26 9.34
CA GLU A 185 14.62 -30.80 9.21
C GLU A 185 14.33 -30.27 7.80
N VAL A 186 13.17 -30.65 7.26
CA VAL A 186 12.63 -30.08 6.04
C VAL A 186 11.89 -28.79 6.38
N LEU A 187 12.58 -27.66 6.18
CA LEU A 187 12.10 -26.33 6.54
C LEU A 187 10.88 -25.91 5.70
N ALA A 188 10.91 -26.15 4.39
CA ALA A 188 9.79 -25.84 3.51
C ALA A 188 9.88 -26.56 2.16
N HIS A 189 8.73 -26.74 1.53
CA HIS A 189 8.61 -26.95 0.09
C HIS A 189 8.12 -25.65 -0.54
N LYS A 190 8.83 -25.10 -1.52
CA LYS A 190 8.37 -23.93 -2.30
C LYS A 190 8.32 -24.31 -3.78
N ASN A 191 7.41 -23.71 -4.53
CA ASN A 191 7.27 -23.93 -5.97
C ASN A 191 6.97 -22.60 -6.70
N SER A 192 6.80 -22.63 -8.01
CA SER A 192 6.48 -21.43 -8.81
C SER A 192 5.22 -20.72 -8.31
N ARG A 193 4.16 -21.48 -7.96
CA ARG A 193 2.89 -20.94 -7.47
C ARG A 193 3.04 -20.23 -6.11
N SER A 194 3.87 -20.78 -5.23
CA SER A 194 4.20 -20.15 -3.95
C SER A 194 4.97 -18.84 -4.10
N THR A 195 5.77 -18.72 -5.15
CA THR A 195 6.45 -17.46 -5.47
C THR A 195 5.43 -16.40 -5.87
N ILE A 196 4.45 -16.74 -6.71
CA ILE A 196 3.35 -15.81 -7.04
C ILE A 196 2.61 -15.38 -5.77
N LYS A 197 2.29 -16.33 -4.88
CA LYS A 197 1.68 -16.03 -3.57
C LYS A 197 2.52 -15.02 -2.78
N GLN A 198 3.83 -15.21 -2.72
CA GLN A 198 4.76 -14.33 -2.02
C GLN A 198 4.81 -12.93 -2.65
N TRP A 199 4.80 -12.82 -3.99
CA TRP A 199 4.69 -11.53 -4.68
C TRP A 199 3.38 -10.81 -4.38
N LEU A 200 2.25 -11.53 -4.37
CA LEU A 200 0.95 -10.96 -4.04
C LEU A 200 0.93 -10.46 -2.59
N PHE A 201 1.44 -11.23 -1.64
CA PHE A 201 1.57 -10.78 -0.26
C PHE A 201 2.51 -9.60 -0.09
N MET A 202 3.66 -9.61 -0.77
CA MET A 202 4.60 -8.48 -0.75
C MET A 202 3.95 -7.19 -1.24
N LEU A 203 3.23 -7.25 -2.36
CA LEU A 203 2.50 -6.08 -2.91
C LEU A 203 1.35 -5.63 -1.98
N HIS A 204 0.63 -6.58 -1.39
CA HIS A 204 -0.53 -6.28 -0.53
C HIS A 204 -0.12 -5.76 0.87
N PHE A 205 0.89 -6.34 1.49
CA PHE A 205 1.41 -5.88 2.78
C PHE A 205 2.49 -4.79 2.64
N MET A 206 2.89 -4.49 1.40
CA MET A 206 3.94 -3.51 1.08
C MET A 206 5.27 -3.83 1.77
N ASP A 207 5.55 -5.12 1.97
CA ASP A 207 6.74 -5.64 2.65
C ASP A 207 7.74 -6.16 1.61
N TYR A 208 8.52 -5.22 1.05
CA TYR A 208 9.45 -5.47 -0.06
C TYR A 208 10.83 -5.99 0.39
N ALA A 209 11.13 -5.90 1.67
CA ALA A 209 12.34 -6.43 2.27
C ALA A 209 11.93 -7.38 3.39
N PRO A 210 11.30 -8.53 3.04
CA PRO A 210 10.70 -9.39 4.01
C PRO A 210 11.81 -10.00 4.89
N GLU A 211 11.93 -9.52 6.11
CA GLU A 211 12.38 -10.33 7.25
C GLU A 211 11.27 -11.35 7.57
N ASN A 212 10.77 -12.06 6.56
CA ASN A 212 9.64 -12.99 6.62
C ASN A 212 8.37 -12.47 7.31
N GLY A 213 8.08 -11.16 7.25
CA GLY A 213 6.85 -10.59 7.83
C GLY A 213 6.80 -10.63 9.37
N LEU A 214 7.95 -10.72 10.06
CA LEU A 214 8.03 -10.73 11.52
C LEU A 214 7.67 -9.37 12.15
N THR A 215 7.88 -8.29 11.40
CA THR A 215 7.59 -6.94 11.86
C THR A 215 6.57 -6.27 10.93
N PHE A 216 5.42 -5.91 11.49
CA PHE A 216 4.40 -5.14 10.76
C PHE A 216 4.75 -3.64 10.64
N ASN A 217 5.81 -3.20 11.32
CA ASN A 217 6.16 -1.78 11.50
C ASN A 217 7.39 -1.37 10.70
N HIS A 218 7.48 -1.75 9.42
CA HIS A 218 8.61 -1.39 8.56
C HIS A 218 8.50 0.02 7.96
N LEU A 219 9.62 0.55 7.46
CA LEU A 219 9.69 1.94 6.97
C LEU A 219 8.70 2.24 5.84
N TRP A 220 8.51 1.30 4.91
CA TRP A 220 7.63 1.50 3.75
C TRP A 220 6.17 1.70 4.13
N ILE A 221 5.63 0.86 5.03
CA ILE A 221 4.24 1.01 5.47
C ILE A 221 4.04 2.30 6.28
N GLN A 222 5.05 2.73 7.06
CA GLN A 222 5.00 4.00 7.79
C GLN A 222 4.93 5.21 6.85
N ILE A 223 5.73 5.22 5.77
CA ILE A 223 5.71 6.28 4.76
C ILE A 223 4.34 6.34 4.05
N ILE A 224 3.84 5.18 3.60
CA ILE A 224 2.54 5.12 2.92
C ILE A 224 1.40 5.54 3.86
N ALA A 225 1.44 5.13 5.14
CA ALA A 225 0.45 5.53 6.14
C ALA A 225 0.46 7.05 6.37
N LEU A 226 1.65 7.66 6.52
CA LEU A 226 1.79 9.11 6.67
C LEU A 226 1.24 9.86 5.45
N PHE A 227 1.59 9.43 4.24
CA PHE A 227 1.13 10.10 3.03
C PHE A 227 -0.37 9.89 2.78
N SER A 228 -0.91 8.74 3.17
CA SER A 228 -2.36 8.48 3.15
C SER A 228 -3.11 9.39 4.14
N LEU A 229 -2.53 9.60 5.33
CA LEU A 229 -3.07 10.57 6.29
C LEU A 229 -3.06 11.98 5.71
N LEU A 230 -1.94 12.43 5.13
CA LEU A 230 -1.85 13.73 4.48
C LEU A 230 -2.83 13.87 3.30
N LEU A 231 -3.07 12.78 2.56
CA LEU A 231 -4.08 12.73 1.50
C LEU A 231 -5.48 12.96 2.06
N GLY A 232 -5.84 12.27 3.16
CA GLY A 232 -7.12 12.42 3.84
C GLY A 232 -7.31 13.83 4.41
N VAL A 233 -6.29 14.39 5.07
CA VAL A 233 -6.33 15.75 5.62
C VAL A 233 -6.48 16.78 4.51
N SER A 234 -5.67 16.69 3.45
CA SER A 234 -5.74 17.63 2.33
C SER A 234 -7.07 17.55 1.59
N GLY A 235 -7.63 16.35 1.39
CA GLY A 235 -8.94 16.15 0.78
C GLY A 235 -10.06 16.75 1.64
N THR A 236 -10.03 16.50 2.95
CA THR A 236 -10.98 17.06 3.91
C THR A 236 -10.93 18.59 3.93
N ALA A 237 -9.73 19.18 3.97
CA ALA A 237 -9.56 20.63 3.92
C ALA A 237 -10.15 21.25 2.64
N LEU A 238 -9.98 20.58 1.49
CA LEU A 238 -10.57 21.02 0.22
C LEU A 238 -12.10 20.94 0.21
N VAL A 239 -12.68 19.87 0.77
CA VAL A 239 -14.13 19.71 0.89
C VAL A 239 -14.71 20.78 1.82
N ILE A 240 -14.10 21.00 3.00
CA ILE A 240 -14.50 22.04 3.95
C ILE A 240 -14.44 23.42 3.30
N LYS A 241 -13.35 23.76 2.61
CA LYS A 241 -13.22 25.02 1.87
C LYS A 241 -14.36 25.20 0.86
N ARG A 242 -14.69 24.16 0.10
CA ARG A 242 -15.79 24.20 -0.88
C ARG A 242 -17.18 24.29 -0.23
N LEU A 243 -17.38 23.68 0.94
CA LEU A 243 -18.62 23.82 1.72
C LEU A 243 -18.83 25.26 2.18
N TYR A 244 -17.78 25.91 2.71
CA TYR A 244 -17.83 27.32 3.11
C TYR A 244 -18.06 28.26 1.92
N GLN A 245 -17.53 27.93 0.74
CA GLN A 245 -17.72 28.70 -0.50
C GLN A 245 -19.09 28.45 -1.19
N GLY A 246 -20.00 27.68 -0.56
CA GLY A 246 -21.33 27.43 -1.13
C GLY A 246 -21.36 26.58 -2.40
N HIS A 247 -20.25 25.90 -2.75
CA HIS A 247 -20.16 25.08 -3.97
C HIS A 247 -20.93 23.77 -3.89
N TYR A 248 -21.25 23.30 -2.68
CA TYR A 248 -22.16 22.19 -2.49
C TYR A 248 -23.53 22.73 -2.13
N SER A 249 -24.48 22.61 -3.07
CA SER A 249 -25.89 22.72 -2.75
C SER A 249 -26.25 21.46 -1.97
N LEU A 250 -26.08 21.48 -0.65
CA LEU A 250 -26.71 20.51 0.24
C LEU A 250 -28.23 20.76 0.13
N LYS A 251 -28.86 20.30 -0.95
CA LYS A 251 -30.30 20.04 -1.01
C LYS A 251 -30.57 18.85 -0.11
N SER A 252 -30.34 19.04 1.18
CA SER A 252 -30.55 18.02 2.17
C SER A 252 -32.06 17.76 2.24
N PRO A 253 -32.54 16.51 2.11
CA PRO A 253 -33.94 16.21 2.43
C PRO A 253 -34.26 16.59 3.88
N PHE A 254 -33.25 16.70 4.76
CA PHE A 254 -33.35 17.14 6.15
C PHE A 254 -33.68 18.64 6.31
N SER A 255 -33.32 19.51 5.35
CA SER A 255 -33.61 20.96 5.46
C SER A 255 -35.08 21.30 5.20
N ARG A 256 -35.84 20.40 4.54
CA ARG A 256 -37.31 20.49 4.44
C ARG A 256 -38.01 20.21 5.77
N TRP A 257 -37.40 19.43 6.67
CA TRP A 257 -38.04 19.00 7.92
C TRP A 257 -37.95 20.06 9.03
N PHE A 258 -36.86 20.84 9.07
CA PHE A 258 -36.63 21.86 10.11
C PHE A 258 -37.01 23.30 9.71
N GLY A 259 -37.70 23.50 8.59
CA GLY A 259 -38.22 24.83 8.22
C GLY A 259 -37.13 25.92 8.05
N LEU A 260 -35.86 25.54 7.90
CA LEU A 260 -34.75 26.44 7.64
C LEU A 260 -34.76 26.83 6.16
N SER A 261 -35.77 27.63 5.80
CA SER A 261 -35.80 28.40 4.56
C SER A 261 -34.59 29.32 4.56
N ARG A 262 -33.57 29.02 3.73
CA ARG A 262 -32.56 30.03 3.41
C ARG A 262 -33.31 31.24 2.85
N GLN A 263 -33.14 32.39 3.50
CA GLN A 263 -33.70 33.66 3.04
C GLN A 263 -33.43 33.83 1.54
N ALA A 264 -34.49 34.22 0.82
CA ALA A 264 -34.46 34.45 -0.62
C ALA A 264 -33.20 35.24 -0.99
N ALA A 265 -32.44 34.72 -1.96
CA ALA A 265 -31.33 35.43 -2.55
C ALA A 265 -31.78 36.85 -2.93
N SER A 266 -30.99 37.85 -2.55
CA SER A 266 -31.29 39.24 -2.83
C SER A 266 -31.56 39.45 -4.33
N ALA A 267 -32.42 40.41 -4.67
CA ALA A 267 -32.86 40.73 -6.03
C ALA A 267 -31.76 41.37 -6.91
N GLN A 268 -30.50 40.98 -6.75
CA GLN A 268 -29.40 41.49 -7.54
C GLN A 268 -29.31 40.80 -8.90
N VAL A 269 -28.95 41.60 -9.91
CA VAL A 269 -28.88 41.16 -11.30
C VAL A 269 -27.44 41.24 -11.78
N ILE A 270 -26.97 40.20 -12.45
CA ILE A 270 -25.68 40.19 -13.14
C ILE A 270 -25.90 40.72 -14.56
N ARG A 271 -25.25 41.82 -14.92
CA ARG A 271 -25.16 42.30 -16.30
C ARG A 271 -23.90 41.72 -16.94
N VAL A 272 -24.09 40.95 -18.00
CA VAL A 272 -23.00 40.29 -18.71
C VAL A 272 -22.66 41.07 -19.97
N PHE A 273 -21.38 41.30 -20.19
CA PHE A 273 -20.81 42.01 -21.33
C PHE A 273 -19.87 41.10 -22.12
N ASP A 274 -19.71 41.39 -23.40
CA ASP A 274 -18.68 40.77 -24.24
C ASP A 274 -17.27 41.32 -23.92
N LYS A 275 -16.28 40.90 -24.71
CA LYS A 275 -14.88 41.34 -24.55
C LYS A 275 -14.68 42.82 -24.94
N GLN A 276 -15.58 43.39 -25.73
CA GLN A 276 -15.61 44.76 -26.20
C GLN A 276 -16.46 45.68 -25.30
N ASN A 277 -16.97 45.16 -24.18
CA ASN A 277 -17.90 45.83 -23.27
C ASN A 277 -19.29 46.13 -23.87
N THR A 278 -19.73 45.35 -24.86
CA THR A 278 -21.12 45.36 -25.37
C THR A 278 -22.01 44.54 -24.44
N PRO A 279 -23.20 45.04 -24.04
CA PRO A 279 -24.12 44.28 -23.19
C PRO A 279 -24.68 43.06 -23.91
N LEU A 280 -24.65 41.89 -23.26
CA LEU A 280 -25.14 40.61 -23.79
C LEU A 280 -26.45 40.16 -23.12
N SER A 281 -26.49 40.11 -21.78
CA SER A 281 -27.64 39.55 -21.06
C SER A 281 -27.71 40.03 -19.60
N ARG A 282 -28.90 39.90 -19.02
CA ARG A 282 -29.14 40.08 -17.57
C ARG A 282 -29.53 38.73 -16.95
N LEU A 283 -28.85 38.35 -15.88
CA LEU A 283 -29.08 37.10 -15.15
C LEU A 283 -29.40 37.39 -13.70
N SER A 284 -30.23 36.57 -13.07
CA SER A 284 -30.44 36.63 -11.63
C SER A 284 -29.22 36.07 -10.90
N LEU A 285 -28.77 36.76 -9.84
CA LEU A 285 -27.74 36.25 -8.96
C LEU A 285 -28.34 35.16 -8.06
N GLU A 286 -27.82 33.94 -8.16
CA GLU A 286 -28.18 32.82 -7.31
C GLU A 286 -27.18 32.67 -6.15
N SER A 287 -27.60 32.01 -5.07
CA SER A 287 -26.70 31.71 -3.96
C SER A 287 -25.56 30.77 -4.36
N GLY A 288 -24.35 31.00 -3.85
CA GLY A 288 -23.16 30.18 -4.12
C GLY A 288 -22.22 30.84 -5.12
N ALA A 289 -21.39 30.05 -5.80
CA ALA A 289 -20.39 30.57 -6.75
C ALA A 289 -21.02 31.41 -7.87
N LEU A 290 -20.34 32.49 -8.26
CA LEU A 290 -20.72 33.31 -9.41
C LEU A 290 -20.82 32.46 -10.71
N LEU A 291 -19.97 31.44 -10.87
CA LEU A 291 -20.05 30.51 -12.01
C LEU A 291 -21.45 29.85 -12.11
N THR A 292 -22.05 29.49 -10.98
CA THR A 292 -23.39 28.86 -10.94
C THR A 292 -24.43 29.79 -11.54
N SER A 293 -24.42 31.07 -11.12
CA SER A 293 -25.33 32.08 -11.65
C SER A 293 -25.12 32.32 -13.15
N LEU A 294 -23.87 32.37 -13.61
CA LEU A 294 -23.54 32.54 -15.03
C LEU A 294 -23.98 31.35 -15.90
N ASN A 295 -24.07 30.16 -15.30
CA ASN A 295 -24.49 28.91 -15.95
C ASN A 295 -25.96 28.53 -15.69
N HIS A 296 -26.76 29.40 -15.08
CA HIS A 296 -28.19 29.16 -14.91
C HIS A 296 -29.01 29.91 -15.98
N PRO A 297 -30.05 29.30 -16.60
CA PRO A 297 -30.49 27.91 -16.46
C PRO A 297 -29.73 26.92 -17.35
N LYS A 298 -28.86 27.39 -18.26
CA LYS A 298 -28.05 26.56 -19.17
C LYS A 298 -26.57 26.82 -18.98
N GLU A 299 -25.73 25.79 -19.13
CA GLU A 299 -24.29 25.91 -19.01
C GLU A 299 -23.70 26.76 -20.15
N ARG A 300 -23.18 27.95 -19.83
CA ARG A 300 -22.59 28.89 -20.80
C ARG A 300 -21.08 28.98 -20.70
N ILE A 301 -20.51 28.83 -19.50
CA ILE A 301 -19.08 28.81 -19.21
C ILE A 301 -18.69 27.39 -18.82
N LYS A 302 -18.15 26.66 -19.80
CA LYS A 302 -17.66 25.29 -19.62
C LYS A 302 -16.34 25.29 -18.86
N THR A 303 -16.20 24.41 -17.88
CA THR A 303 -14.94 24.26 -17.10
C THR A 303 -14.50 22.80 -17.05
N GLN A 304 -13.19 22.56 -17.06
CA GLN A 304 -12.63 21.20 -16.92
C GLN A 304 -12.52 20.74 -15.46
N CYS A 305 -12.44 21.69 -14.52
CA CYS A 305 -12.26 21.39 -13.10
C CYS A 305 -13.55 21.41 -12.27
N GLY A 306 -14.72 21.53 -12.90
CA GLY A 306 -16.02 21.59 -12.21
C GLY A 306 -16.09 22.70 -11.15
N GLY A 307 -15.51 23.87 -11.45
CA GLY A 307 -15.44 24.98 -10.49
C GLY A 307 -14.36 24.90 -9.40
N GLY A 308 -13.43 23.94 -9.47
CA GLY A 308 -12.33 23.81 -8.50
C GLY A 308 -11.20 24.85 -8.59
N GLY A 309 -11.28 25.84 -9.48
CA GLY A 309 -10.27 26.91 -9.61
C GLY A 309 -8.94 26.49 -10.26
N SER A 310 -8.81 25.26 -10.75
CA SER A 310 -7.52 24.72 -11.25
C SER A 310 -7.34 24.82 -12.77
N CYS A 311 -8.41 24.98 -13.55
CA CYS A 311 -8.32 25.02 -15.03
C CYS A 311 -8.20 26.44 -15.61
N GLY A 312 -8.63 27.48 -14.89
CA GLY A 312 -8.60 28.88 -15.38
C GLY A 312 -9.67 29.25 -16.41
N LEU A 313 -10.52 28.31 -16.85
CA LEU A 313 -11.53 28.54 -17.91
C LEU A 313 -12.74 29.37 -17.45
N CYS A 314 -12.99 29.45 -16.15
CA CYS A 314 -14.05 30.27 -15.55
C CYS A 314 -13.64 31.74 -15.39
N MET A 315 -12.59 32.21 -16.09
CA MET A 315 -12.07 33.56 -15.93
C MET A 315 -13.04 34.61 -16.50
N VAL A 316 -13.38 35.58 -15.66
CA VAL A 316 -14.24 36.72 -15.98
C VAL A 316 -13.58 38.02 -15.50
N ARG A 317 -14.00 39.17 -16.04
CA ARG A 317 -13.54 40.47 -15.58
C ARG A 317 -14.67 41.21 -14.89
N PHE A 318 -14.47 41.57 -13.62
CA PHE A 318 -15.34 42.50 -12.92
C PHE A 318 -15.09 43.90 -13.49
N MET A 319 -16.15 44.57 -13.95
CA MET A 319 -16.04 45.89 -14.57
C MET A 319 -16.03 47.03 -13.56
N ASP A 320 -16.69 46.80 -12.42
CA ASP A 320 -16.74 47.74 -11.29
C ASP A 320 -15.73 47.31 -10.21
N THR A 321 -16.18 47.16 -8.97
CA THR A 321 -15.36 46.70 -7.85
C THR A 321 -15.19 45.18 -7.88
N ALA A 322 -13.96 44.71 -8.08
CA ALA A 322 -13.63 43.29 -8.05
C ALA A 322 -13.36 42.78 -6.62
N PRO A 323 -13.80 41.56 -6.26
CA PRO A 323 -13.43 40.94 -4.98
C PRO A 323 -11.92 40.77 -4.85
N LYS A 324 -11.42 40.60 -3.62
CA LYS A 324 -10.00 40.31 -3.40
C LYS A 324 -9.63 38.99 -4.09
N PRO A 325 -8.49 38.91 -4.80
CA PRO A 325 -8.12 37.70 -5.50
C PRO A 325 -7.85 36.56 -4.50
N GLN A 326 -8.41 35.39 -4.77
CA GLN A 326 -8.14 34.18 -4.01
C GLN A 326 -6.87 33.49 -4.53
N GLU A 327 -6.36 32.53 -3.76
CA GLU A 327 -5.17 31.74 -4.10
C GLU A 327 -5.23 31.11 -5.51
N ALA A 328 -6.41 30.62 -5.91
CA ALA A 328 -6.64 30.06 -7.23
C ALA A 328 -6.57 31.12 -8.35
N ASP A 329 -7.03 32.35 -8.10
CA ASP A 329 -6.87 33.46 -9.05
C ASP A 329 -5.40 33.78 -9.24
N ILE A 330 -4.66 33.90 -8.13
CA ILE A 330 -3.23 34.22 -8.13
C ILE A 330 -2.43 33.14 -8.88
N ALA A 331 -2.84 31.87 -8.76
CA ALA A 331 -2.18 30.75 -9.43
C ALA A 331 -2.46 30.66 -10.94
N LYS A 332 -3.53 31.31 -11.46
CA LYS A 332 -3.98 31.14 -12.85
C LYS A 332 -3.98 32.43 -13.66
N ILE A 333 -3.99 33.58 -13.00
CA ILE A 333 -4.17 34.91 -13.61
C ILE A 333 -2.93 35.74 -13.33
N SER A 334 -2.38 36.40 -14.35
CA SER A 334 -1.23 37.27 -14.19
C SER A 334 -1.56 38.49 -13.32
N ARG A 335 -0.56 39.02 -12.60
CA ARG A 335 -0.72 40.17 -11.69
C ARG A 335 -1.40 41.37 -12.36
N ARG A 336 -0.99 41.72 -13.59
CA ARG A 336 -1.60 42.80 -14.38
C ARG A 336 -3.10 42.57 -14.63
N LYS A 337 -3.51 41.32 -14.91
CA LYS A 337 -4.93 40.98 -15.10
C LYS A 337 -5.68 41.01 -13.75
N LEU A 338 -5.07 40.54 -12.67
CA LEU A 338 -5.70 40.64 -11.34
C LEU A 338 -5.98 42.11 -10.95
N GLU A 339 -5.04 43.00 -11.24
CA GLU A 339 -5.19 44.46 -11.03
C GLU A 339 -6.30 45.06 -11.93
N GLN A 340 -6.54 44.49 -13.11
CA GLN A 340 -7.63 44.86 -14.01
C GLN A 340 -9.00 44.24 -13.66
N GLY A 341 -9.13 43.61 -12.49
CA GLY A 341 -10.38 43.03 -12.02
C GLY A 341 -10.70 41.61 -12.54
N TYR A 342 -9.72 40.91 -13.12
CA TYR A 342 -9.92 39.53 -13.58
C TYR A 342 -9.93 38.56 -12.40
N ARG A 343 -10.92 37.66 -12.37
CA ARG A 343 -11.10 36.63 -11.35
C ARG A 343 -11.65 35.35 -11.99
N LEU A 344 -11.49 34.24 -11.30
CA LEU A 344 -12.13 32.96 -11.61
C LEU A 344 -13.54 32.97 -11.00
N SER A 345 -14.59 33.09 -11.83
CA SER A 345 -15.99 33.15 -11.35
C SER A 345 -16.39 31.96 -10.48
N CYS A 346 -15.66 30.85 -10.60
CA CYS A 346 -15.86 29.65 -9.80
C CYS A 346 -15.20 29.66 -8.43
N GLN A 347 -14.57 30.76 -8.01
CA GLN A 347 -13.93 30.88 -6.69
C GLN A 347 -14.54 31.99 -5.84
N HIS A 348 -15.43 32.82 -6.39
CA HIS A 348 -16.05 33.94 -5.67
C HIS A 348 -17.54 33.67 -5.52
N ASP A 349 -18.05 33.81 -4.29
CA ASP A 349 -19.49 33.65 -4.00
C ASP A 349 -20.25 34.92 -4.42
N ALA A 350 -21.52 34.74 -4.77
CA ALA A 350 -22.49 35.81 -4.91
C ALA A 350 -22.53 36.76 -3.70
N ALA A 351 -22.35 36.23 -2.48
CA ALA A 351 -22.30 37.03 -1.26
C ALA A 351 -21.06 37.94 -1.20
N ASP A 352 -19.90 37.49 -1.66
CA ASP A 352 -18.69 38.31 -1.75
C ASP A 352 -18.89 39.48 -2.72
N CYS A 353 -19.66 39.26 -3.79
CA CYS A 353 -20.01 40.30 -4.74
C CYS A 353 -20.99 41.34 -4.14
N GLN A 354 -21.89 40.91 -3.26
CA GLN A 354 -22.86 41.77 -2.57
C GLN A 354 -22.20 42.71 -1.55
N THR A 355 -21.17 42.25 -0.83
CA THR A 355 -20.51 43.03 0.23
C THR A 355 -19.63 44.17 -0.28
N LEU A 356 -19.16 44.09 -1.53
CA LEU A 356 -18.27 45.11 -2.12
C LEU A 356 -19.00 46.39 -2.54
N ALA A 357 -20.32 46.33 -2.66
CA ALA A 357 -21.14 47.48 -3.01
C ALA A 357 -22.57 47.32 -2.46
N PRO A 358 -22.80 47.60 -1.17
CA PRO A 358 -24.11 47.45 -0.53
C PRO A 358 -25.22 48.34 -1.14
N GLN A 359 -24.86 49.32 -1.97
CA GLN A 359 -25.79 50.18 -2.71
C GLN A 359 -25.92 49.83 -4.20
N GLN A 360 -25.14 48.86 -4.73
CA GLN A 360 -25.28 48.41 -6.10
C GLN A 360 -26.27 47.26 -6.19
N THR A 361 -27.31 47.44 -6.99
CA THR A 361 -28.30 46.41 -7.31
C THR A 361 -27.84 45.49 -8.45
N GLU A 362 -26.72 45.82 -9.10
CA GLU A 362 -26.25 45.15 -10.31
C GLU A 362 -24.74 44.91 -10.26
N ILE A 363 -24.32 43.73 -10.74
CA ILE A 363 -22.91 43.34 -10.87
C ILE A 363 -22.57 43.27 -12.35
N ASN A 364 -21.61 44.09 -12.81
CA ASN A 364 -21.18 44.09 -14.21
C ASN A 364 -19.98 43.15 -14.44
N ILE A 365 -20.17 42.12 -15.27
CA ILE A 365 -19.18 41.10 -15.58
C ILE A 365 -18.93 41.04 -17.09
N ALA A 366 -17.66 41.12 -17.51
CA ALA A 366 -17.26 40.91 -18.89
C ALA A 366 -16.66 39.52 -19.12
N LEU A 367 -17.09 38.86 -20.21
CA LEU A 367 -16.50 37.62 -20.71
C LEU A 367 -15.10 37.90 -21.28
N THR A 368 -14.17 36.95 -21.12
CA THR A 368 -12.74 37.20 -21.39
C THR A 368 -12.21 36.45 -22.61
N THR A 369 -12.93 35.44 -23.08
CA THR A 369 -12.50 34.56 -24.18
C THR A 369 -13.55 34.45 -25.28
N ARG A 370 -13.10 34.19 -26.52
CA ARG A 370 -14.00 33.89 -27.64
C ARG A 370 -14.82 32.62 -27.40
N GLY A 371 -14.23 31.62 -26.75
CA GLY A 371 -14.93 30.37 -26.42
C GLY A 371 -16.16 30.60 -25.54
N GLN A 372 -16.04 31.46 -24.53
CA GLN A 372 -17.18 31.85 -23.68
C GLN A 372 -18.27 32.60 -24.44
N LEU A 373 -17.90 33.41 -25.43
CA LEU A 373 -18.84 34.16 -26.27
C LEU A 373 -19.64 33.23 -27.20
N ASN A 374 -18.97 32.29 -27.85
CA ASN A 374 -19.63 31.34 -28.76
C ASN A 374 -20.71 30.55 -28.02
N THR A 375 -20.38 29.98 -26.85
CA THR A 375 -21.33 29.24 -26.01
C THR A 375 -22.39 30.10 -25.34
N TRP A 376 -22.25 31.43 -25.41
CA TRP A 376 -23.27 32.36 -24.91
C TRP A 376 -24.35 32.65 -25.95
N CYS A 377 -23.96 32.63 -27.24
CA CYS A 377 -24.84 32.89 -28.38
C CYS A 377 -25.56 31.63 -28.87
N ASP A 378 -24.97 30.45 -28.68
CA ASP A 378 -25.63 29.13 -28.79
C ASP A 378 -26.60 28.92 -27.62
#